data_AF-A0A131Z3S5-F1
#
_entry.id   AF-A0A131Z3S5-F1
#
_cell.length_a   1.000
_cell.length_b   1.000
_cell.length_c   1.000
_cell.angle_alpha   90.00
_cell.angle_beta   90.00
_cell.angle_gamma   90.00
#
_symmetry.space_group_name_H-M   'P 1'
#
loop_
_entity.id
_entity.type
_entity.pdbx_description
1 polymer ?
#
loop_
_entity_poly.entity_id
_entity_poly.type
_entity_poly.pdbx_seq_one_letter_code
_entity_poly.pdbx_strand_id
1 'polypeptide(L)'
;MKTAVVLVLAACLVAVAMSAGGRISPSREDFAEWRACMVAKLPQDKVQEYENCRNRSRGTDMRRFRQGLECVLSSYNLVNRTDVDLSRMQQLAQNVTQEEVRAAFHDCSQDENNKKVGKAVKCFIDHLETSCPVPADANKE
;
A
#
# COMPACT_ATOMS: atom_id res chain seq x y z
N MET A 1 33.04 -13.83 51.57
CA MET A 1 32.26 -15.01 51.11
C MET A 1 31.10 -14.49 50.29
N LYS A 2 30.95 -15.05 49.08
CA LYS A 2 29.98 -14.69 48.04
C LYS A 2 28.57 -15.19 48.41
N THR A 3 27.54 -14.40 48.17
CA THR A 3 26.20 -14.92 47.84
C THR A 3 25.52 -13.97 46.86
N ALA A 4 25.20 -14.53 45.70
CA ALA A 4 24.76 -13.85 44.49
C ALA A 4 23.27 -13.52 44.55
N VAL A 5 22.91 -12.35 44.01
CA VAL A 5 21.55 -11.97 43.69
C VAL A 5 21.12 -12.76 42.46
N VAL A 6 20.17 -13.67 42.62
CA VAL A 6 19.56 -14.41 41.51
C VAL A 6 18.50 -13.53 40.86
N LEU A 7 18.87 -12.91 39.75
CA LEU A 7 17.94 -12.29 38.81
C LEU A 7 17.15 -13.41 38.11
N VAL A 8 15.89 -13.59 38.50
CA VAL A 8 14.95 -14.45 37.78
C VAL A 8 14.50 -13.69 36.54
N LEU A 9 15.21 -13.86 35.44
CA LEU A 9 14.74 -13.52 34.10
C LEU A 9 13.58 -14.47 33.78
N ALA A 10 12.37 -13.95 33.82
CA ALA A 10 11.20 -14.60 33.25
C ALA A 10 11.39 -14.66 31.72
N ALA A 11 12.00 -15.75 31.26
CA ALA A 11 12.09 -16.07 29.85
C ALA A 11 10.67 -16.34 29.32
N CYS A 12 10.18 -15.46 28.45
CA CYS A 12 9.04 -15.73 27.60
C CYS A 12 9.34 -17.01 26.80
N LEU A 13 8.70 -18.12 27.20
CA LEU A 13 8.58 -19.32 26.39
C LEU A 13 7.67 -19.00 25.19
N VAL A 14 8.21 -18.32 24.18
CA VAL A 14 7.65 -18.40 22.84
C VAL A 14 8.16 -19.71 22.29
N ALA A 15 7.30 -20.73 22.32
CA ALA A 15 7.52 -21.98 21.62
C ALA A 15 7.71 -21.62 20.13
N VAL A 16 8.97 -21.58 19.69
CA VAL A 16 9.32 -21.58 18.28
C VAL A 16 8.98 -22.98 17.79
N ALA A 17 7.73 -23.18 17.38
CA ALA A 17 7.38 -24.28 16.51
C ALA A 17 8.14 -24.05 15.20
N MET A 18 9.28 -24.72 15.06
CA MET A 18 9.91 -24.94 13.77
C MET A 18 9.00 -25.86 12.97
N SER A 19 8.00 -25.27 12.33
CA SER A 19 7.20 -25.95 11.32
C SER A 19 8.07 -26.12 10.08
N ALA A 20 8.27 -27.38 9.70
CA ALA A 20 9.00 -27.82 8.52
C ALA A 20 8.69 -26.94 7.30
N GLY A 21 9.76 -26.49 6.63
CA GLY A 21 9.70 -25.58 5.50
C GLY A 21 8.93 -26.15 4.31
N GLY A 22 7.67 -25.74 4.18
CA GLY A 22 7.00 -25.57 2.91
C GLY A 22 6.81 -24.07 2.71
N ARG A 23 7.40 -23.49 1.66
CA ARG A 23 7.08 -22.10 1.26
C ARG A 23 5.63 -22.08 0.81
N ILE A 24 4.71 -21.74 1.71
CA ILE A 24 3.31 -21.50 1.34
C ILE A 24 3.34 -20.19 0.57
N SER A 25 3.24 -20.27 -0.76
CA SER A 25 3.07 -19.07 -1.58
C SER A 25 1.72 -18.45 -1.20
N PRO A 26 1.65 -17.13 -0.99
CA PRO A 26 0.41 -16.51 -0.56
C PRO A 26 -0.68 -16.74 -1.58
N SER A 27 -1.87 -16.93 -1.04
CA SER A 27 -3.06 -17.25 -1.81
C SER A 27 -3.56 -16.00 -2.55
N ARG A 28 -4.43 -16.21 -3.54
CA ARG A 28 -5.16 -15.11 -4.20
C ARG A 28 -5.98 -14.29 -3.20
N GLU A 29 -6.44 -14.92 -2.12
CA GLU A 29 -7.20 -14.29 -1.04
C GLU A 29 -6.30 -13.34 -0.23
N ASP A 30 -5.07 -13.74 0.08
CA ASP A 30 -4.09 -12.90 0.80
C ASP A 30 -3.81 -11.59 0.03
N PHE A 31 -3.66 -11.68 -1.29
CA PHE A 31 -3.53 -10.50 -2.14
C PHE A 31 -4.83 -9.69 -2.25
N ALA A 32 -6.00 -10.32 -2.13
CA ALA A 32 -7.28 -9.61 -2.10
C ALA A 32 -7.42 -8.80 -0.81
N GLU A 33 -7.07 -9.37 0.33
CA GLU A 33 -7.02 -8.68 1.63
C GLU A 33 -6.01 -7.53 1.64
N TRP A 34 -4.82 -7.76 1.07
CA TRP A 34 -3.80 -6.73 0.91
C TRP A 34 -4.31 -5.53 0.10
N ARG A 35 -4.95 -5.78 -1.06
CA ARG A 35 -5.58 -4.73 -1.86
C ARG A 35 -6.72 -4.04 -1.10
N ALA A 36 -7.53 -4.78 -0.36
CA ALA A 36 -8.62 -4.23 0.45
C ALA A 36 -8.09 -3.30 1.56
N CYS A 37 -6.99 -3.68 2.23
CA CYS A 37 -6.31 -2.84 3.20
C CYS A 37 -5.93 -1.49 2.59
N MET A 38 -5.31 -1.48 1.40
CA MET A 38 -4.91 -0.25 0.72
C MET A 38 -6.10 0.64 0.36
N VAL A 39 -7.20 0.05 -0.11
CA VAL A 39 -8.42 0.80 -0.43
C VAL A 39 -9.02 1.43 0.83
N ALA A 40 -8.95 0.75 1.98
CA ALA A 40 -9.43 1.29 3.26
C ALA A 40 -8.62 2.50 3.76
N LYS A 41 -7.42 2.75 3.23
CA LYS A 41 -6.62 3.96 3.53
C LYS A 41 -7.07 5.19 2.75
N LEU A 42 -7.90 5.01 1.72
CA LEU A 42 -8.40 6.12 0.93
C LEU A 42 -9.51 6.88 1.68
N PRO A 43 -9.64 8.19 1.47
CA PRO A 43 -10.84 8.91 1.90
C PRO A 43 -12.11 8.31 1.28
N GLN A 44 -13.23 8.38 2.02
CA GLN A 44 -14.48 7.69 1.69
C GLN A 44 -15.02 8.03 0.29
N ASP A 45 -14.94 9.29 -0.13
CA ASP A 45 -15.36 9.72 -1.47
C ASP A 45 -14.49 9.08 -2.57
N LYS A 46 -13.24 8.77 -2.27
CA LYS A 46 -12.28 8.14 -3.20
C LYS A 46 -12.42 6.63 -3.28
N VAL A 47 -12.90 5.98 -2.22
CA VAL A 47 -13.26 4.56 -2.26
C VAL A 47 -14.33 4.31 -3.34
N GLN A 48 -15.33 5.19 -3.44
CA GLN A 48 -16.37 5.05 -4.46
C GLN A 48 -15.82 5.20 -5.88
N GLU A 49 -14.92 6.17 -6.11
CA GLU A 49 -14.26 6.36 -7.40
C GLU A 49 -13.40 5.14 -7.79
N TYR A 50 -12.66 4.61 -6.82
CA TYR A 50 -11.88 3.39 -6.97
C TYR A 50 -12.78 2.21 -7.41
N GLU A 51 -13.87 1.94 -6.70
CA GLU A 51 -14.74 0.80 -6.98
C GLU A 51 -15.46 0.95 -8.32
N ASN A 52 -15.95 2.16 -8.64
CA ASN A 52 -16.58 2.44 -9.93
C ASN A 52 -15.65 2.11 -11.10
N CYS A 53 -14.38 2.48 -10.97
CA CYS A 53 -13.37 2.23 -11.99
C CYS A 53 -12.97 0.76 -12.06
N ARG A 54 -12.62 0.15 -10.92
CA ARG A 54 -12.24 -1.26 -10.80
C ARG A 54 -13.29 -2.22 -11.35
N ASN A 55 -14.58 -1.92 -11.14
CA ASN A 55 -15.69 -2.76 -11.61
C ASN A 55 -15.91 -2.68 -13.12
N ARG A 56 -15.50 -1.59 -13.77
CA ARG A 56 -15.54 -1.43 -15.24
C ARG A 56 -14.25 -1.92 -15.92
N SER A 57 -13.15 -1.97 -15.17
CA SER A 57 -11.86 -2.46 -15.63
C SER A 57 -11.86 -3.95 -15.99
N ARG A 58 -11.10 -4.30 -17.03
CA ARG A 58 -10.89 -5.68 -17.50
C ARG A 58 -9.46 -6.16 -17.22
N GLY A 59 -9.28 -7.47 -17.11
CA GLY A 59 -7.97 -8.12 -16.94
C GLY A 59 -7.77 -8.71 -15.54
N THR A 60 -6.50 -8.88 -15.15
CA THR A 60 -6.10 -9.47 -13.86
C THR A 60 -6.51 -8.60 -12.67
N ASP A 61 -6.59 -9.19 -11.48
CA ASP A 61 -6.94 -8.46 -10.25
C ASP A 61 -5.99 -7.30 -9.98
N MET A 62 -4.67 -7.51 -10.18
CA MET A 62 -3.67 -6.44 -10.08
C MET A 62 -3.82 -5.34 -11.11
N ARG A 63 -4.20 -5.66 -12.35
CA ARG A 63 -4.45 -4.64 -13.36
C ARG A 63 -5.66 -3.78 -12.98
N ARG A 64 -6.75 -4.43 -12.56
CA ARG A 64 -7.98 -3.74 -12.12
C ARG A 64 -7.74 -2.89 -10.88
N PHE A 65 -6.94 -3.39 -9.93
CA PHE A 65 -6.51 -2.66 -8.74
C PHE A 65 -5.73 -1.39 -9.10
N ARG A 66 -4.70 -1.50 -9.94
CA ARG A 66 -3.91 -0.34 -10.40
C ARG A 66 -4.77 0.69 -11.16
N GLN A 67 -5.70 0.23 -12.00
CA GLN A 67 -6.63 1.11 -12.70
C GLN A 67 -7.59 1.83 -11.75
N GLY A 68 -8.08 1.15 -10.70
CA GLY A 68 -8.85 1.80 -9.65
C GLY A 68 -8.08 2.95 -8.99
N LEU A 69 -6.79 2.73 -8.66
CA LEU A 69 -5.94 3.77 -8.06
C LEU A 69 -5.62 4.91 -9.05
N GLU A 70 -5.45 4.62 -10.33
CA GLU A 70 -5.33 5.63 -11.37
C GLU A 70 -6.58 6.53 -11.44
N CYS A 71 -7.78 5.95 -11.30
CA CYS A 71 -9.02 6.71 -11.20
C CYS A 71 -9.08 7.56 -9.93
N VAL A 72 -8.55 7.09 -8.81
CA VAL A 72 -8.41 7.92 -7.59
C VAL A 72 -7.55 9.14 -7.88
N LEU A 73 -6.35 8.97 -8.47
CA LEU A 73 -5.49 10.10 -8.85
C LEU A 73 -6.20 11.04 -9.83
N SER A 74 -6.92 10.49 -10.80
CA SER A 74 -7.71 11.27 -11.77
C SER A 74 -8.80 12.09 -11.10
N SER A 75 -9.46 11.57 -10.06
CA SER A 75 -10.52 12.28 -9.31
C SER A 75 -10.00 13.47 -8.50
N TYR A 76 -8.68 13.56 -8.30
CA TYR A 76 -8.00 14.73 -7.73
C TYR A 76 -7.59 15.75 -8.81
N ASN A 77 -7.96 15.51 -10.08
CA ASN A 77 -7.49 16.25 -11.24
C ASN A 77 -5.96 16.22 -11.40
N LEU A 78 -5.32 15.11 -11.01
CA LEU A 78 -3.86 14.95 -11.15
C LEU A 78 -3.45 14.36 -12.49
N VAL A 79 -4.34 13.63 -13.17
CA VAL A 79 -3.99 12.88 -14.38
C VAL A 79 -4.49 13.59 -15.63
N ASN A 80 -3.57 13.86 -16.56
CA ASN A 80 -3.88 14.30 -17.91
C ASN A 80 -3.34 13.26 -18.91
N ARG A 81 -4.26 12.50 -19.52
CA ARG A 81 -3.97 11.32 -20.35
C ARG A 81 -3.14 10.29 -19.57
N THR A 82 -1.81 10.34 -19.70
CA THR A 82 -0.88 9.41 -19.06
C THR A 82 0.09 10.11 -18.12
N ASP A 83 0.00 11.44 -18.03
CA ASP A 83 0.89 12.28 -17.25
C ASP A 83 0.22 12.73 -15.96
N VAL A 84 1.03 12.87 -14.91
CA VAL A 84 0.63 13.33 -13.58
C VAL A 84 1.17 14.73 -13.33
N ASP A 85 0.33 15.62 -12.83
CA ASP A 85 0.74 16.94 -12.36
C ASP A 85 1.34 16.85 -10.95
N LEU A 86 2.68 16.71 -10.89
CA LEU A 86 3.42 16.58 -9.64
C LEU A 86 3.34 17.84 -8.77
N SER A 87 3.30 19.03 -9.39
CA SER A 87 3.14 20.29 -8.65
C SER A 87 1.79 20.34 -7.96
N ARG A 88 0.72 19.93 -8.66
CA ARG A 88 -0.60 19.83 -8.05
C ARG A 88 -0.67 18.75 -6.98
N MET A 89 0.00 17.62 -7.18
CA MET A 89 0.09 16.54 -6.20
C MET A 89 0.70 17.04 -4.88
N GLN A 90 1.80 17.77 -4.94
CA GLN A 90 2.43 18.39 -3.78
C GLN A 90 1.52 19.40 -3.07
N GLN A 91 0.80 20.23 -3.83
CA GLN A 91 -0.17 21.18 -3.24
C GLN A 91 -1.31 20.46 -2.52
N LEU A 92 -1.82 19.37 -3.10
CA LEU A 92 -2.90 18.59 -2.50
C LEU A 92 -2.47 17.87 -1.23
N ALA A 93 -1.18 17.49 -1.09
CA ALA A 93 -0.67 16.89 0.14
C ALA A 93 -0.97 17.74 1.39
N GLN A 94 -1.05 19.06 1.25
CA GLN A 94 -1.37 19.96 2.37
C GLN A 94 -2.83 19.85 2.85
N ASN A 95 -3.73 19.35 2.00
CA ASN A 95 -5.18 19.33 2.23
C ASN A 95 -5.75 17.94 2.50
N VAL A 96 -4.99 16.88 2.17
CA VAL A 96 -5.42 15.50 2.41
C VAL A 96 -5.31 15.18 3.90
N THR A 97 -6.40 14.67 4.48
CA THR A 97 -6.47 14.35 5.91
C THR A 97 -5.98 12.94 6.25
N GLN A 98 -6.06 12.00 5.32
CA GLN A 98 -5.54 10.65 5.49
C GLN A 98 -4.01 10.68 5.43
N GLU A 99 -3.37 10.24 6.51
CA GLU A 99 -1.92 10.37 6.68
C GLU A 99 -1.13 9.67 5.57
N GLU A 100 -1.52 8.44 5.22
CA GLU A 100 -0.82 7.63 4.22
C GLU A 100 -0.96 8.22 2.81
N VAL A 101 -2.15 8.73 2.46
CA VAL A 101 -2.39 9.39 1.17
C VAL A 101 -1.63 10.72 1.10
N ARG A 102 -1.62 11.48 2.20
CA ARG A 102 -0.84 12.72 2.32
C ARG A 102 0.65 12.46 2.15
N ALA A 103 1.20 11.47 2.85
CA ALA A 103 2.60 11.09 2.75
C ALA A 103 2.96 10.68 1.31
N ALA A 104 2.11 9.85 0.69
CA ALA A 104 2.30 9.46 -0.70
C ALA A 104 2.27 10.65 -1.66
N PHE A 105 1.36 11.61 -1.47
CA PHE A 105 1.30 12.81 -2.32
C PHE A 105 2.52 13.70 -2.15
N HIS A 106 2.98 13.85 -0.91
CA HIS A 106 4.18 14.61 -0.61
C HIS A 106 5.40 13.97 -1.29
N ASP A 107 5.68 12.71 -1.01
CA ASP A 107 6.93 12.06 -1.37
C ASP A 107 6.96 11.67 -2.87
N CYS A 108 5.86 11.14 -3.42
CA CYS A 108 5.82 10.77 -4.84
C CYS A 108 5.93 11.98 -5.78
N SER A 109 5.56 13.18 -5.34
CA SER A 109 5.68 14.39 -6.15
C SER A 109 7.12 14.87 -6.32
N GLN A 110 8.05 14.41 -5.48
CA GLN A 110 9.47 14.82 -5.52
C GLN A 110 10.30 14.05 -6.57
N ASP A 111 9.77 12.95 -7.11
CA ASP A 111 10.44 12.16 -8.14
C ASP A 111 9.81 12.42 -9.51
N GLU A 112 10.56 13.08 -10.40
CA GLU A 112 10.14 13.38 -11.78
C GLU A 112 9.74 12.13 -12.58
N ASN A 113 10.24 10.94 -12.23
CA ASN A 113 9.82 9.69 -12.88
C ASN A 113 8.33 9.39 -12.64
N ASN A 114 7.75 9.90 -11.56
CA ASN A 114 6.33 9.76 -11.25
C ASN A 114 5.43 10.65 -12.12
N LYS A 115 5.99 11.48 -13.00
CA LYS A 115 5.20 12.18 -14.03
C LYS A 115 4.41 11.20 -14.91
N LYS A 116 4.79 9.92 -15.01
CA LYS A 116 3.98 8.90 -15.68
C LYS A 116 3.02 8.23 -14.71
N VAL A 117 1.75 8.13 -15.09
CA VAL A 117 0.68 7.60 -14.23
C VAL A 117 0.99 6.22 -13.66
N GLY A 118 1.58 5.31 -14.45
CA GLY A 118 1.97 3.99 -13.96
C GLY A 118 3.06 4.03 -12.88
N LYS A 119 3.96 5.01 -12.93
CA LYS A 119 5.01 5.23 -11.93
C LYS A 119 4.45 5.88 -10.68
N ALA A 120 3.61 6.92 -10.83
CA ALA A 120 2.88 7.52 -9.72
C ALA A 120 2.02 6.50 -8.96
N VAL A 121 1.25 5.66 -9.67
CA VAL A 121 0.45 4.59 -9.05
C VAL A 121 1.33 3.60 -8.31
N LYS A 122 2.50 3.22 -8.88
CA LYS A 122 3.44 2.37 -8.17
C LYS A 122 3.95 3.04 -6.89
N CYS A 123 4.40 4.29 -6.96
CA CYS A 123 4.88 5.01 -5.78
C CYS A 123 3.78 5.12 -4.71
N PHE A 124 2.55 5.42 -5.13
CA PHE A 124 1.40 5.47 -4.24
C PHE A 124 1.15 4.13 -3.53
N ILE A 125 1.21 3.01 -4.27
CA ILE A 125 1.13 1.66 -3.68
C ILE A 125 2.26 1.45 -2.67
N ASP A 126 3.51 1.75 -3.04
CA ASP A 126 4.68 1.56 -2.17
C ASP A 126 4.54 2.33 -0.82
N HIS A 127 3.92 3.51 -0.84
CA HIS A 127 3.60 4.25 0.38
C HIS A 127 2.49 3.58 1.20
N LEU A 128 1.41 3.10 0.56
CA LEU A 128 0.35 2.39 1.28
C LEU A 128 0.85 1.05 1.85
N GLU A 129 1.82 0.39 1.21
CA GLU A 129 2.44 -0.87 1.67
C GLU A 129 3.06 -0.74 3.07
N THR A 130 3.50 0.47 3.47
CA THR A 130 4.05 0.71 4.81
C THR A 130 3.08 0.35 5.94
N SER A 131 1.78 0.52 5.70
CA SER A 131 0.71 0.19 6.65
C SER A 131 -0.14 -1.02 6.24
N CYS A 132 0.02 -1.48 4.99
CA CYS A 132 -0.62 -2.65 4.40
C CYS A 132 0.46 -3.57 3.81
N PRO A 133 1.22 -4.28 4.66
CA PRO A 133 2.36 -5.07 4.20
C PRO A 133 1.90 -6.17 3.23
N VAL A 134 2.70 -6.39 2.20
CA VAL A 134 2.51 -7.51 1.27
C VAL A 134 2.53 -8.81 2.07
N PRO A 135 1.65 -9.79 1.76
CA PRO A 135 1.65 -11.09 2.44
C PRO A 135 3.05 -11.72 2.47
N ALA A 136 3.43 -12.27 3.62
CA ALA A 136 4.72 -12.95 3.78
C ALA A 136 4.85 -14.09 2.75
N ASP A 137 6.05 -14.29 2.21
CA ASP A 137 6.37 -15.28 1.17
C ASP A 137 5.74 -15.06 -0.21
N ALA A 138 5.20 -13.86 -0.48
CA ALA A 138 4.76 -13.43 -1.80
C ALA A 138 5.92 -13.37 -2.80
N ASN A 139 5.93 -14.30 -3.76
CA ASN A 139 6.53 -13.99 -5.06
C ASN A 139 5.66 -12.89 -5.69
N LYS A 140 6.29 -11.78 -6.11
CA LYS A 140 5.59 -10.63 -6.73
C LYS A 140 4.69 -11.13 -7.88
N GLU A 141 3.39 -10.80 -7.80
CA GLU A 141 2.36 -11.08 -8.82
C GLU A 141 2.58 -10.26 -10.10
#